data_AF-A0A2V7ZLX3-F1
#
_entry.id   AF-A0A2V7ZLX3-F1
#
_cell.length_a   1.000
_cell.length_b   1.000
_cell.length_c   1.000
_cell.angle_alpha   90.00
_cell.angle_beta   90.00
_cell.angle_gamma   90.00
#
_symmetry.space_group_name_H-M   'P 1'
#
loop_
_entity.id
_entity.type
_entity.pdbx_description
1 polymer ?
#
loop_
_entity_poly.entity_id
_entity_poly.type
_entity_poly.pdbx_seq_one_letter_code
_entity_poly.pdbx_strand_id
1 'polypeptide(L)'
;AAIFSTYEPLVLRLEAPLDDLFAHAQQDNYSVRGALTYQDRGREVHVPDVKVSVRGNSSRNESECTFPKLKLEWPSASLKIGTHCGESTDGSVTAKFGRLSNEHSPRREAFVYQLLDMLQVLSLKARPARITYVSSGREPLVRNAMVLEDTSDALRRLGAQKEIAPEQFTSARDAFAPADSATLAFAEAMIGNFDWCLRFFPRDTYRCDARRPLWNVLAFAWPDGRVRPLMYDFDVSGMVAGHHRWFGDIFNDAFLPSASPARLEVISQLQRTRTLFGRADLDRTRRHFTQKKADAYRLLDESDLDSAGRGTIKEYLDTFFEAIGSDDAFYRPVVTAPNAVAYADASRRSAVCPARGPIPAGTPVSDPVQTSGDMIQVRLLDALWHWAPPVKCPDMRKTPVWIDKAAVSRDYP
;
A
#
# COMPACT_ATOMS: atom_id res chain seq x y z
N ALA A 1 -8.14 -17.43 14.25
CA ALA A 1 -9.37 -18.26 14.12
C ALA A 1 -9.19 -19.33 13.04
N ALA A 2 -9.89 -20.47 13.12
CA ALA A 2 -9.82 -21.55 12.12
C ALA A 2 -10.13 -21.09 10.69
N ILE A 3 -10.99 -20.06 10.55
CA ILE A 3 -11.37 -19.40 9.29
C ILE A 3 -10.17 -19.03 8.41
N PHE A 4 -9.04 -18.60 9.01
CA PHE A 4 -7.84 -18.13 8.31
C PHE A 4 -6.72 -19.18 8.20
N SER A 5 -7.05 -20.47 8.39
CA SER A 5 -6.06 -21.56 8.27
C SER A 5 -5.75 -21.98 6.83
N THR A 6 -6.49 -21.44 5.85
CA THR A 6 -6.36 -21.71 4.41
C THR A 6 -6.72 -20.46 3.61
N TYR A 7 -6.29 -20.42 2.35
CA TYR A 7 -6.60 -19.38 1.37
C TYR A 7 -7.67 -19.80 0.35
N GLU A 8 -8.19 -21.03 0.44
CA GLU A 8 -9.33 -21.48 -0.39
C GLU A 8 -10.56 -20.59 -0.17
N PRO A 9 -11.34 -20.22 -1.19
CA PRO A 9 -12.50 -19.35 -1.00
C PRO A 9 -13.48 -19.86 0.08
N LEU A 10 -13.82 -19.00 1.03
CA LEU A 10 -14.84 -19.27 2.04
C LEU A 10 -16.23 -19.05 1.45
N VAL A 11 -17.06 -20.09 1.44
CA VAL A 11 -18.48 -19.96 1.10
C VAL A 11 -19.28 -19.65 2.36
N LEU A 12 -20.02 -18.55 2.34
CA LEU A 12 -20.81 -18.11 3.50
C LEU A 12 -22.14 -17.46 3.07
N ARG A 13 -23.12 -17.53 3.96
CA ARG A 13 -24.44 -16.92 3.82
C ARG A 13 -24.67 -15.97 4.99
N LEU A 14 -24.97 -14.72 4.68
CA LEU A 14 -25.28 -13.68 5.66
C LEU A 14 -26.73 -13.24 5.48
N GLU A 15 -27.55 -13.54 6.49
CA GLU A 15 -28.94 -13.08 6.55
C GLU A 15 -29.04 -11.91 7.52
N ALA A 16 -29.42 -10.73 7.03
CA ALA A 16 -29.56 -9.53 7.84
C ALA A 16 -30.44 -8.49 7.12
N PRO A 17 -31.07 -7.55 7.82
CA PRO A 17 -31.77 -6.42 7.19
C PRO A 17 -30.75 -5.41 6.65
N LEU A 18 -30.07 -5.77 5.56
CA LEU A 18 -28.97 -4.98 4.98
C LEU A 18 -29.43 -3.63 4.43
N ASP A 19 -30.66 -3.56 3.93
CA ASP A 19 -31.24 -2.30 3.43
C ASP A 19 -31.35 -1.26 4.55
N ASP A 20 -31.83 -1.69 5.73
CA ASP A 20 -31.91 -0.87 6.93
C ASP A 20 -30.50 -0.45 7.38
N LEU A 21 -29.56 -1.40 7.39
CA LEU A 21 -28.16 -1.12 7.69
C LEU A 21 -27.54 -0.07 6.75
N PHE A 22 -27.79 -0.16 5.44
CA PHE A 22 -27.19 0.74 4.45
C PHE A 22 -27.85 2.12 4.47
N ALA A 23 -29.16 2.20 4.68
CA ALA A 23 -29.87 3.46 4.88
C ALA A 23 -29.34 4.25 6.07
N HIS A 24 -28.83 3.55 7.09
CA HIS A 24 -28.24 4.14 8.30
C HIS A 24 -26.72 4.11 8.30
N ALA A 25 -26.05 3.88 7.15
CA ALA A 25 -24.60 3.70 7.09
C ALA A 25 -23.80 4.90 7.62
N GLN A 26 -24.33 6.12 7.55
CA GLN A 26 -23.69 7.33 8.08
C GLN A 26 -23.87 7.51 9.60
N GLN A 27 -24.75 6.75 10.24
CA GLN A 27 -24.97 6.83 11.69
C GLN A 27 -23.92 6.02 12.44
N ASP A 28 -23.23 6.66 13.37
CA ASP A 28 -22.19 6.01 14.14
C ASP A 28 -22.74 4.91 15.05
N ASN A 29 -22.03 3.79 15.10
CA ASN A 29 -22.38 2.60 15.87
C ASN A 29 -23.72 1.94 15.52
N TYR A 30 -24.36 2.35 14.42
CA TYR A 30 -25.57 1.67 13.93
C TYR A 30 -25.22 0.24 13.51
N SER A 31 -26.05 -0.70 13.94
CA SER A 31 -25.89 -2.13 13.63
C SER A 31 -27.23 -2.84 13.64
N VAL A 32 -27.33 -3.89 12.84
CA VAL A 32 -28.49 -4.77 12.80
C VAL A 32 -28.13 -6.17 13.31
N ARG A 33 -29.14 -6.99 13.60
CA ARG A 33 -28.95 -8.41 13.97
C ARG A 33 -29.27 -9.31 12.79
N GLY A 34 -28.48 -10.36 12.64
CA GLY A 34 -28.60 -11.32 11.56
C GLY A 34 -28.11 -12.72 11.95
N ALA A 35 -27.96 -13.58 10.95
CA ALA A 35 -27.41 -14.92 11.09
C ALA A 35 -26.32 -15.14 10.04
N LEU A 36 -25.27 -15.86 10.43
CA LEU A 36 -24.17 -16.26 9.55
C LEU A 36 -24.14 -17.78 9.46
N THR A 37 -24.08 -18.29 8.24
CA THR A 37 -23.80 -19.71 7.96
C THR A 37 -22.53 -19.82 7.13
N TYR A 38 -21.60 -20.69 7.49
CA TYR A 38 -20.39 -20.93 6.71
C TYR A 38 -19.87 -22.36 6.87
N GLN A 39 -19.05 -22.80 5.93
CA GLN A 39 -18.39 -24.10 5.99
C GLN A 39 -17.01 -23.99 6.66
N ASP A 40 -16.77 -24.77 7.70
CA ASP A 40 -15.47 -24.93 8.35
C ASP A 40 -15.03 -26.40 8.30
N ARG A 41 -13.98 -26.69 7.53
CA ARG A 41 -13.43 -28.06 7.34
C ARG A 41 -14.50 -29.10 7.00
N GLY A 42 -15.44 -28.72 6.12
CA GLY A 42 -16.55 -29.57 5.67
C GLY A 42 -17.73 -29.69 6.63
N ARG A 43 -17.71 -28.96 7.75
CA ARG A 43 -18.84 -28.85 8.68
C ARG A 43 -19.53 -27.50 8.52
N GLU A 44 -20.86 -27.53 8.41
CA GLU A 44 -21.65 -26.32 8.46
C GLU A 44 -21.68 -25.75 9.88
N VAL A 45 -21.36 -24.46 9.97
CA VAL A 45 -21.41 -23.67 11.20
C VAL A 45 -22.49 -22.62 11.04
N HIS A 46 -23.52 -22.68 11.88
CA HIS A 46 -24.57 -21.69 11.97
C HIS A 46 -24.37 -20.83 13.23
N VAL A 47 -24.32 -19.51 13.05
CA VAL A 47 -24.15 -18.53 14.12
C VAL A 47 -25.37 -17.59 14.11
N PRO A 48 -26.31 -17.77 15.06
CA PRO A 48 -27.42 -16.84 15.23
C PRO A 48 -26.97 -15.55 15.93
N ASP A 49 -27.80 -14.51 15.85
CA ASP A 49 -27.62 -13.21 16.54
C ASP A 49 -26.26 -12.53 16.28
N VAL A 50 -25.79 -12.60 15.04
CA VAL A 50 -24.60 -11.86 14.61
C VAL A 50 -24.94 -10.39 14.52
N LYS A 51 -24.16 -9.56 15.22
CA LYS A 51 -24.20 -8.11 15.05
C LYS A 51 -23.51 -7.77 13.73
N VAL A 52 -24.22 -7.05 12.86
CA VAL A 52 -23.73 -6.61 11.55
C VAL A 52 -23.66 -5.09 11.53
N SER A 53 -22.51 -4.53 11.22
CA SER A 53 -22.31 -3.09 11.07
C SER A 53 -21.53 -2.75 9.81
N VAL A 54 -21.69 -1.52 9.32
CA VAL A 54 -20.83 -0.98 8.27
C VAL A 54 -19.48 -0.56 8.87
N ARG A 55 -18.40 -0.66 8.10
CA ARG A 55 -17.06 -0.25 8.54
C ARG A 55 -16.32 0.57 7.49
N GLY A 56 -15.28 1.27 7.93
CA GLY A 56 -14.40 2.07 7.07
C GLY A 56 -14.96 3.46 6.81
N ASN A 57 -14.11 4.48 6.85
CA ASN A 57 -14.55 5.87 6.76
C ASN A 57 -15.11 6.20 5.37
N SER A 58 -14.35 5.89 4.31
CA SER A 58 -14.77 6.14 2.92
C SER A 58 -15.85 5.16 2.48
N SER A 59 -15.79 3.91 2.92
CA SER A 59 -16.74 2.86 2.53
C SER A 59 -18.17 3.11 3.02
N ARG A 60 -18.39 3.96 4.02
CA ARG A 60 -19.75 4.33 4.47
C ARG A 60 -20.43 5.28 3.49
N ASN A 61 -19.66 6.01 2.68
CA ASN A 61 -20.17 6.99 1.74
C ASN A 61 -20.61 6.30 0.43
N GLU A 62 -21.89 6.44 0.09
CA GLU A 62 -22.50 5.84 -1.11
C GLU A 62 -21.84 6.30 -2.42
N SER A 63 -21.30 7.53 -2.47
CA SER A 63 -20.56 8.01 -3.64
C SER A 63 -19.23 7.27 -3.87
N GLU A 64 -18.74 6.56 -2.85
CA GLU A 64 -17.49 5.80 -2.90
C GLU A 64 -17.69 4.30 -2.88
N CYS A 65 -18.80 3.85 -2.30
CA CYS A 65 -19.05 2.45 -2.04
C CYS A 65 -20.56 2.20 -1.91
N THR A 66 -21.20 1.73 -2.97
CA THR A 66 -22.65 1.43 -2.96
C THR A 66 -22.98 0.14 -2.22
N PHE A 67 -21.97 -0.71 -1.99
CA PHE A 67 -22.07 -1.89 -1.15
C PHE A 67 -20.95 -1.88 -0.10
N PRO A 68 -21.20 -1.33 1.11
CA PRO A 68 -20.16 -1.04 2.09
C PRO A 68 -19.46 -2.28 2.63
N LYS A 69 -18.19 -2.11 3.03
CA LYS A 69 -17.44 -3.06 3.85
C LYS A 69 -18.22 -3.30 5.15
N LEU A 70 -18.30 -4.56 5.60
CA LEU A 70 -19.05 -4.94 6.81
C LEU A 70 -18.14 -5.41 7.93
N LYS A 71 -18.63 -5.35 9.16
CA LYS A 71 -18.07 -6.05 10.33
C LYS A 71 -19.16 -6.93 10.92
N LEU A 72 -18.79 -8.18 11.20
CA LEU A 72 -19.60 -9.17 11.87
C LEU A 72 -19.01 -9.40 13.27
N GLU A 73 -19.85 -9.37 14.30
CA GLU A 73 -19.45 -9.59 15.68
C GLU A 73 -20.43 -10.55 16.35
N TRP A 74 -19.90 -11.58 17.02
CA TRP A 74 -20.67 -12.51 17.85
C TRP A 74 -19.84 -12.89 19.08
N PRO A 75 -20.42 -13.51 20.13
CA PRO A 75 -19.74 -13.64 21.42
C PRO A 75 -18.35 -14.30 21.39
N SER A 76 -18.10 -15.20 20.44
CA SER A 76 -16.84 -15.94 20.36
C SER A 76 -15.83 -15.40 19.35
N ALA A 77 -16.21 -14.49 18.43
CA ALA A 77 -15.30 -13.95 17.43
C ALA A 77 -15.86 -12.70 16.71
N SER A 78 -14.98 -12.04 15.97
CA SER A 78 -15.38 -11.01 15.01
C SER A 78 -14.70 -11.24 13.66
N LEU A 79 -15.34 -10.76 12.59
CA LEU A 79 -14.89 -10.95 11.23
C LEU A 79 -15.19 -9.69 10.42
N LYS A 80 -14.22 -9.20 9.67
CA LYS A 80 -14.43 -8.09 8.75
C LYS A 80 -14.68 -8.62 7.35
N ILE A 81 -15.57 -8.00 6.60
CA ILE A 81 -15.83 -8.30 5.19
C ILE A 81 -15.35 -7.12 4.34
N GLY A 82 -14.42 -7.39 3.43
CA GLY A 82 -14.07 -6.50 2.32
C GLY A 82 -14.96 -6.81 1.12
N THR A 83 -15.57 -5.77 0.57
CA THR A 83 -16.48 -5.82 -0.57
C THR A 83 -15.87 -5.06 -1.74
N HIS A 84 -16.43 -5.28 -2.93
CA HIS A 84 -16.03 -4.60 -4.16
C HIS A 84 -16.57 -3.17 -4.29
N CYS A 85 -17.32 -2.67 -3.32
CA CYS A 85 -17.80 -1.29 -3.29
C CYS A 85 -18.64 -0.81 -4.49
N GLY A 86 -19.06 -1.68 -5.41
CA GLY A 86 -19.96 -1.31 -6.49
C GLY A 86 -20.09 -2.38 -7.55
N GLU A 87 -21.05 -2.21 -8.46
CA GLU A 87 -21.39 -3.21 -9.48
C GLU A 87 -20.69 -2.95 -10.81
N SER A 88 -19.54 -2.26 -10.80
CA SER A 88 -18.85 -2.02 -12.07
C SER A 88 -18.48 -3.34 -12.71
N THR A 89 -18.63 -3.40 -14.03
CA THR A 89 -18.25 -4.57 -14.84
C THR A 89 -16.97 -4.31 -15.63
N ASP A 90 -16.49 -3.06 -15.63
CA ASP A 90 -15.23 -2.68 -16.25
C ASP A 90 -14.10 -2.55 -15.21
N GLY A 91 -12.88 -2.25 -15.68
CA GLY A 91 -11.72 -1.99 -14.84
C GLY A 91 -11.61 -0.54 -14.33
N SER A 92 -12.70 0.24 -14.34
CA SER A 92 -12.66 1.63 -13.89
C SER A 92 -12.49 1.74 -12.37
N VAL A 93 -11.94 2.87 -11.95
CA VAL A 93 -11.71 3.19 -10.54
C VAL A 93 -12.53 4.40 -10.10
N THR A 94 -12.93 4.44 -8.82
CA THR A 94 -13.72 5.56 -8.30
C THR A 94 -12.94 6.87 -8.36
N ALA A 95 -13.62 7.98 -8.66
CA ALA A 95 -12.96 9.26 -8.92
C ALA A 95 -12.20 9.83 -7.71
N LYS A 96 -12.72 9.65 -6.49
CA LYS A 96 -12.16 10.31 -5.28
C LYS A 96 -11.02 9.53 -4.65
N PHE A 97 -11.08 8.20 -4.63
CA PHE A 97 -10.09 7.37 -3.94
C PHE A 97 -9.40 6.36 -4.86
N GLY A 98 -9.81 6.22 -6.13
CA GLY A 98 -9.17 5.29 -7.06
C GLY A 98 -9.45 3.83 -6.74
N ARG A 99 -10.61 3.52 -6.12
CA ARG A 99 -10.98 2.14 -5.78
C ARG A 99 -11.50 1.41 -7.00
N LEU A 100 -11.03 0.18 -7.22
CA LEU A 100 -11.63 -0.72 -8.20
C LEU A 100 -13.00 -1.19 -7.68
N SER A 101 -14.08 -0.73 -8.31
CA SER A 101 -15.46 -0.92 -7.84
C SER A 101 -16.14 -2.14 -8.48
N ASN A 102 -15.45 -3.29 -8.50
CA ASN A 102 -15.94 -4.53 -9.12
C ASN A 102 -15.51 -5.79 -8.35
N GLU A 103 -16.16 -6.92 -8.63
CA GLU A 103 -15.98 -8.19 -7.89
C GLU A 103 -14.55 -8.76 -7.90
N HIS A 104 -13.65 -8.23 -8.74
CA HIS A 104 -12.25 -8.62 -8.74
C HIS A 104 -11.46 -8.00 -7.58
N SER A 105 -11.83 -6.79 -7.15
CA SER A 105 -11.08 -6.03 -6.14
C SER A 105 -10.84 -6.81 -4.83
N PRO A 106 -11.86 -7.44 -4.20
CA PRO A 106 -11.64 -8.22 -2.97
C PRO A 106 -10.75 -9.45 -3.18
N ARG A 107 -10.80 -10.07 -4.38
CA ARG A 107 -9.96 -11.23 -4.71
C ARG A 107 -8.49 -10.81 -4.84
N ARG A 108 -8.24 -9.69 -5.51
CA ARG A 108 -6.90 -9.10 -5.64
C ARG A 108 -6.35 -8.65 -4.29
N GLU A 109 -7.16 -8.01 -3.45
CA GLU A 109 -6.72 -7.59 -2.11
C GLU A 109 -6.39 -8.79 -1.21
N ALA A 110 -7.22 -9.84 -1.23
CA ALA A 110 -6.93 -11.07 -0.49
C ALA A 110 -5.61 -11.73 -0.96
N PHE A 111 -5.32 -11.69 -2.27
CA PHE A 111 -4.04 -12.16 -2.80
C PHE A 111 -2.86 -11.34 -2.25
N VAL A 112 -2.98 -10.01 -2.11
CA VAL A 112 -1.92 -9.18 -1.52
C VAL A 112 -1.59 -9.65 -0.09
N TYR A 113 -2.60 -9.91 0.74
CA TYR A 113 -2.35 -10.47 2.08
C TYR A 113 -1.68 -11.86 2.05
N GLN A 114 -2.07 -12.72 1.10
CA GLN A 114 -1.43 -14.03 0.92
C GLN A 114 0.04 -13.90 0.48
N LEU A 115 0.32 -12.96 -0.43
CA LEU A 115 1.66 -12.65 -0.89
C LEU A 115 2.53 -12.14 0.28
N LEU A 116 2.02 -11.21 1.09
CA LEU A 116 2.74 -10.69 2.26
C LEU A 116 3.04 -11.79 3.27
N ASP A 117 2.10 -12.70 3.52
CA ASP A 117 2.33 -13.83 4.43
C ASP A 117 3.44 -14.77 3.92
N MET A 118 3.43 -15.10 2.64
CA MET A 118 4.48 -15.93 2.01
C MET A 118 5.85 -15.25 2.10
N LEU A 119 5.90 -13.93 1.91
CA LEU A 119 7.09 -13.10 2.05
C LEU A 119 7.50 -12.86 3.51
N GLN A 120 6.76 -13.40 4.48
CA GLN A 120 6.99 -13.23 5.91
C GLN A 120 6.93 -11.77 6.37
N VAL A 121 6.03 -10.99 5.78
CA VAL A 121 5.73 -9.61 6.16
C VAL A 121 4.49 -9.61 7.07
N LEU A 122 4.60 -8.96 8.24
CA LEU A 122 3.51 -8.90 9.20
C LEU A 122 2.31 -8.12 8.62
N SER A 123 1.18 -8.82 8.50
CA SER A 123 -0.10 -8.27 8.06
C SER A 123 -1.25 -8.97 8.78
N LEU A 124 -2.48 -8.44 8.60
CA LEU A 124 -3.69 -9.15 8.97
C LEU A 124 -3.85 -10.39 8.08
N LYS A 125 -4.54 -11.43 8.57
CA LYS A 125 -4.93 -12.53 7.67
C LYS A 125 -6.16 -12.14 6.86
N ALA A 126 -6.16 -12.48 5.57
CA ALA A 126 -7.33 -12.38 4.72
C ALA A 126 -7.58 -13.70 3.98
N ARG A 127 -8.83 -13.92 3.59
CA ARG A 127 -9.26 -15.08 2.83
C ARG A 127 -10.32 -14.67 1.80
N PRO A 128 -10.20 -15.08 0.52
CA PRO A 128 -11.25 -14.89 -0.46
C PRO A 128 -12.58 -15.47 0.04
N ALA A 129 -13.70 -14.87 -0.32
CA ALA A 129 -15.02 -15.35 0.04
C ALA A 129 -16.00 -15.26 -1.12
N ARG A 130 -16.99 -16.14 -1.12
CA ARG A 130 -18.20 -16.06 -1.93
C ARG A 130 -19.39 -15.99 -0.98
N ILE A 131 -20.04 -14.84 -0.96
CA ILE A 131 -21.04 -14.50 0.06
C ILE A 131 -22.42 -14.44 -0.58
N THR A 132 -23.37 -15.18 -0.02
CA THR A 132 -24.80 -15.04 -0.31
C THR A 132 -25.42 -14.13 0.74
N TYR A 133 -25.76 -12.90 0.33
CA TYR A 133 -26.46 -11.92 1.15
C TYR A 133 -27.97 -12.08 1.01
N VAL A 134 -28.68 -12.12 2.13
CA VAL A 134 -30.13 -12.31 2.18
C VAL A 134 -30.71 -11.21 3.04
N SER A 135 -31.61 -10.44 2.43
CA SER A 135 -32.38 -9.39 3.09
C SER A 135 -33.86 -9.61 2.81
N SER A 136 -34.73 -9.26 3.75
CA SER A 136 -36.17 -9.47 3.62
C SER A 136 -36.73 -8.75 2.39
N GLY A 137 -37.57 -9.43 1.61
CA GLY A 137 -38.21 -8.86 0.43
C GLY A 137 -37.28 -8.65 -0.78
N ARG A 138 -36.05 -9.19 -0.75
CA ARG A 138 -35.14 -9.19 -1.91
C ARG A 138 -34.70 -10.59 -2.30
N GLU A 139 -34.39 -10.76 -3.58
CA GLU A 139 -33.69 -11.95 -4.05
C GLU A 139 -32.30 -12.05 -3.40
N PRO A 140 -31.84 -13.27 -3.07
CA PRO A 140 -30.49 -13.47 -2.56
C PRO A 140 -29.42 -12.95 -3.54
N LEU A 141 -28.47 -12.20 -3.00
CA LEU A 141 -27.41 -11.57 -3.76
C LEU A 141 -26.09 -12.31 -3.50
N VAL A 142 -25.50 -12.91 -4.53
CA VAL A 142 -24.25 -13.68 -4.42
C VAL A 142 -23.09 -12.87 -4.97
N ARG A 143 -22.02 -12.68 -4.19
CA ARG A 143 -20.88 -11.84 -4.58
C ARG A 143 -19.54 -12.41 -4.18
N ASN A 144 -18.51 -12.10 -4.95
CA ASN A 144 -17.14 -12.23 -4.50
C ASN A 144 -16.82 -11.15 -3.46
N ALA A 145 -16.12 -11.56 -2.41
CA ALA A 145 -15.69 -10.71 -1.31
C ALA A 145 -14.35 -11.24 -0.75
N MET A 146 -13.88 -10.61 0.32
CA MET A 146 -12.86 -11.20 1.18
C MET A 146 -13.29 -11.08 2.64
N VAL A 147 -12.87 -12.03 3.45
CA VAL A 147 -12.92 -11.89 4.90
C VAL A 147 -11.54 -11.51 5.41
N LEU A 148 -11.50 -10.62 6.40
CA LEU A 148 -10.29 -10.03 6.96
C LEU A 148 -10.31 -10.19 8.48
N GLU A 149 -9.16 -10.54 9.03
CA GLU A 149 -8.96 -10.73 10.45
C GLU A 149 -9.21 -9.43 11.24
N ASP A 150 -9.85 -9.55 12.40
CA ASP A 150 -9.96 -8.42 13.30
C ASP A 150 -8.61 -8.10 13.96
N THR A 151 -8.39 -6.84 14.28
CA THR A 151 -7.14 -6.38 14.88
C THR A 151 -6.85 -7.09 16.21
N SER A 152 -7.90 -7.32 17.01
CA SER A 152 -7.79 -8.04 18.29
C SER A 152 -7.44 -9.52 18.11
N ASP A 153 -7.91 -10.14 17.02
CA ASP A 153 -7.54 -11.51 16.64
C ASP A 153 -6.09 -11.60 16.18
N ALA A 154 -5.64 -10.64 15.37
CA ALA A 154 -4.24 -10.55 14.95
C ALA A 154 -3.29 -10.39 16.14
N LEU A 155 -3.64 -9.52 17.10
CA LEU A 155 -2.88 -9.33 18.34
C LEU A 155 -2.72 -10.64 19.11
N ARG A 156 -3.81 -11.40 19.30
CA ARG A 156 -3.79 -12.73 19.93
C ARG A 156 -2.96 -13.73 19.12
N ARG A 157 -3.17 -13.82 17.81
CA ARG A 157 -2.47 -14.73 16.90
C ARG A 157 -0.95 -14.51 16.93
N LEU A 158 -0.52 -13.25 16.98
CA LEU A 158 0.89 -12.86 16.96
C LEU A 158 1.55 -12.89 18.33
N GLY A 159 0.80 -13.21 19.40
CA GLY A 159 1.30 -13.16 20.77
C GLY A 159 1.74 -11.76 21.22
N ALA A 160 1.18 -10.71 20.60
CA ALA A 160 1.44 -9.34 21.02
C ALA A 160 0.65 -9.04 22.31
N GLN A 161 1.17 -8.12 23.12
CA GLN A 161 0.55 -7.74 24.39
C GLN A 161 -0.53 -6.67 24.21
N LYS A 162 -0.25 -5.66 23.38
CA LYS A 162 -1.15 -4.55 23.11
C LYS A 162 -0.87 -3.90 21.76
N GLU A 163 -1.89 -3.25 21.21
CA GLU A 163 -1.73 -2.26 20.16
C GLU A 163 -1.29 -0.92 20.77
N ILE A 164 -0.33 -0.26 20.12
CA ILE A 164 0.06 1.12 20.43
C ILE A 164 -0.91 2.04 19.72
N ALA A 165 -1.64 2.84 20.49
CA ALA A 165 -2.60 3.78 19.93
C ALA A 165 -1.87 4.85 19.07
N PRO A 166 -2.48 5.35 17.98
CA PRO A 166 -1.89 6.38 17.13
C PRO A 166 -1.35 7.60 17.89
N GLU A 167 -2.03 8.01 18.95
CA GLU A 167 -1.67 9.16 19.77
C GLU A 167 -0.43 8.93 20.65
N GLN A 168 -0.08 7.66 20.89
CA GLN A 168 1.09 7.24 21.66
C GLN A 168 2.31 6.99 20.78
N PHE A 169 2.13 6.92 19.46
CA PHE A 169 3.20 6.63 18.53
C PHE A 169 3.95 7.92 18.14
N THR A 170 5.27 7.95 18.34
CA THR A 170 6.11 9.11 18.01
C THR A 170 6.70 8.99 16.61
N SER A 171 7.54 7.99 16.38
CA SER A 171 8.19 7.72 15.11
C SER A 171 8.65 6.27 14.99
N ALA A 172 8.79 5.79 13.75
CA ALA A 172 9.29 4.44 13.47
C ALA A 172 10.71 4.24 14.02
N ARG A 173 11.56 5.28 13.98
CA ARG A 173 12.93 5.20 14.49
C ARG A 173 13.02 4.98 16.00
N ASP A 174 12.04 5.47 16.75
CA ASP A 174 11.99 5.29 18.20
C ASP A 174 11.30 3.97 18.59
N ALA A 175 10.30 3.56 17.81
CA ALA A 175 9.43 2.43 18.16
C ALA A 175 9.91 1.08 17.59
N PHE A 176 10.40 1.06 16.35
CA PHE A 176 10.64 -0.18 15.59
C PHE A 176 12.14 -0.44 15.41
N ALA A 177 12.49 -1.72 15.24
CA ALA A 177 13.81 -2.04 14.72
C ALA A 177 13.94 -1.51 13.27
N PRO A 178 15.14 -1.04 12.84
CA PRO A 178 15.36 -0.59 11.47
C PRO A 178 14.97 -1.64 10.42
N ALA A 179 15.28 -2.91 10.68
CA ALA A 179 14.94 -4.02 9.79
C ALA A 179 13.43 -4.21 9.60
N ASP A 180 12.62 -4.00 10.65
CA ASP A 180 11.17 -4.12 10.57
C ASP A 180 10.57 -2.98 9.73
N SER A 181 11.08 -1.76 9.92
CA SER A 181 10.66 -0.58 9.16
C SER A 181 11.09 -0.66 7.68
N ALA A 182 12.29 -1.19 7.41
CA ALA A 182 12.78 -1.41 6.05
C ALA A 182 11.97 -2.50 5.34
N THR A 183 11.63 -3.59 6.03
CA THR A 183 10.79 -4.66 5.49
C THR A 183 9.40 -4.15 5.11
N LEU A 184 8.77 -3.35 5.98
CA LEU A 184 7.51 -2.69 5.67
C LEU A 184 7.65 -1.78 4.45
N ALA A 185 8.65 -0.90 4.41
CA ALA A 185 8.82 0.04 3.29
C ALA A 185 9.03 -0.68 1.94
N PHE A 186 9.77 -1.80 1.93
CA PHE A 186 9.92 -2.63 0.74
C PHE A 186 8.62 -3.32 0.33
N ALA A 187 7.85 -3.82 1.29
CA ALA A 187 6.56 -4.45 1.02
C ALA A 187 5.56 -3.45 0.43
N GLU A 188 5.44 -2.25 1.02
CA GLU A 188 4.59 -1.16 0.49
C GLU A 188 5.01 -0.71 -0.91
N ALA A 189 6.33 -0.67 -1.17
CA ALA A 189 6.87 -0.41 -2.49
C ALA A 189 6.48 -1.49 -3.49
N MET A 190 6.66 -2.77 -3.13
CA MET A 190 6.36 -3.92 -3.98
C MET A 190 4.90 -3.93 -4.43
N ILE A 191 3.96 -3.68 -3.50
CA ILE A 191 2.53 -3.73 -3.81
C ILE A 191 2.00 -2.43 -4.44
N GLY A 192 2.86 -1.42 -4.63
CA GLY A 192 2.46 -0.13 -5.17
C GLY A 192 1.51 0.64 -4.27
N ASN A 193 1.64 0.52 -2.94
CA ASN A 193 0.71 1.16 -2.02
C ASN A 193 1.13 2.61 -1.69
N PHE A 194 0.21 3.54 -1.91
CA PHE A 194 0.36 4.96 -1.56
C PHE A 194 -0.63 5.42 -0.48
N ASP A 195 -1.60 4.59 -0.13
CA ASP A 195 -2.57 4.87 0.93
C ASP A 195 -2.06 4.33 2.28
N TRP A 196 -0.90 4.82 2.71
CA TRP A 196 -0.32 4.51 4.02
C TRP A 196 0.50 5.68 4.53
N CYS A 197 0.63 5.79 5.85
CA CYS A 197 1.55 6.72 6.48
C CYS A 197 2.26 6.02 7.63
N LEU A 198 3.57 6.27 7.69
CA LEU A 198 4.41 5.96 8.83
C LEU A 198 5.37 7.13 9.01
N ARG A 199 5.25 7.83 10.14
CA ARG A 199 6.21 8.87 10.50
C ARG A 199 7.55 8.23 10.84
N PHE A 200 8.55 8.34 9.96
CA PHE A 200 9.87 7.73 10.21
C PHE A 200 10.70 8.50 11.25
N PHE A 201 10.55 9.82 11.29
CA PHE A 201 11.21 10.71 12.26
C PHE A 201 10.18 11.71 12.84
N PRO A 202 10.39 12.30 14.03
CA PRO A 202 9.38 13.12 14.71
C PRO A 202 8.73 14.26 13.90
N ARG A 203 9.42 14.78 12.87
CA ARG A 203 8.91 15.85 11.99
C ARG A 203 8.69 15.40 10.54
N ASP A 204 8.73 14.10 10.28
CA ASP A 204 8.44 13.58 8.94
C ASP A 204 6.96 13.77 8.62
N THR A 205 6.70 14.40 7.48
CA THR A 205 5.37 14.66 6.91
C THR A 205 5.20 13.98 5.56
N TYR A 206 6.13 13.09 5.17
CA TYR A 206 6.01 12.33 3.94
C TYR A 206 4.80 11.40 4.01
N ARG A 207 3.78 11.67 3.17
CA ARG A 207 2.47 10.97 3.13
C ARG A 207 1.63 11.03 4.41
N CYS A 208 2.17 11.60 5.47
CA CYS A 208 1.49 11.79 6.73
C CYS A 208 0.89 13.18 6.80
N ASP A 209 -0.31 13.30 7.36
CA ASP A 209 -0.78 14.60 7.85
C ASP A 209 -0.34 14.79 9.32
N ALA A 210 -0.39 16.02 9.82
CA ALA A 210 0.02 16.31 11.19
C ALA A 210 -0.81 15.57 12.25
N ARG A 211 -1.99 15.05 11.88
CA ARG A 211 -3.00 14.48 12.79
C ARG A 211 -2.80 12.99 13.01
N ARG A 212 -2.18 12.27 12.07
CA ARG A 212 -2.04 10.80 12.11
C ARG A 212 -0.59 10.37 11.83
N PRO A 213 0.19 9.98 12.86
CA PRO A 213 1.57 9.54 12.67
C PRO A 213 1.69 8.09 12.14
N LEU A 214 0.57 7.35 12.14
CA LEU A 214 0.37 6.10 11.42
C LEU A 214 -1.02 6.05 10.75
N TRP A 215 -1.08 5.48 9.54
CA TRP A 215 -2.31 5.22 8.78
C TRP A 215 -2.09 3.97 7.93
N ASN A 216 -3.06 3.04 7.93
CA ASN A 216 -2.98 1.73 7.25
C ASN A 216 -1.74 0.89 7.65
N VAL A 217 -1.17 1.23 8.82
CA VAL A 217 -0.12 0.50 9.53
C VAL A 217 -0.51 0.47 11.00
N LEU A 218 -0.43 -0.68 11.64
CA LEU A 218 -0.58 -0.84 13.08
C LEU A 218 0.79 -0.97 13.74
N ALA A 219 0.87 -0.63 15.02
CA ALA A 219 2.05 -0.81 15.85
C ALA A 219 1.69 -1.70 17.04
N PHE A 220 2.26 -2.90 17.12
CA PHE A 220 1.99 -3.84 18.21
C PHE A 220 3.20 -3.93 19.14
N ALA A 221 2.97 -3.98 20.45
CA ALA A 221 4.01 -4.22 21.44
C ALA A 221 4.05 -5.71 21.79
N TRP A 222 5.24 -6.31 21.77
CA TRP A 222 5.46 -7.71 22.10
C TRP A 222 5.98 -7.90 23.53
N PRO A 223 5.87 -9.13 24.08
CA PRO A 223 6.42 -9.46 25.41
C PRO A 223 7.92 -9.23 25.57
N ASP A 224 8.67 -9.20 24.47
CA ASP A 224 10.10 -8.90 24.45
C ASP A 224 10.42 -7.39 24.54
N GLY A 225 9.39 -6.55 24.73
CA GLY A 225 9.51 -5.10 24.81
C GLY A 225 9.66 -4.41 23.45
N ARG A 226 9.73 -5.15 22.34
CA ARG A 226 9.84 -4.56 21.00
C ARG A 226 8.47 -4.20 20.46
N VAL A 227 8.42 -3.11 19.70
CA VAL A 227 7.26 -2.77 18.89
C VAL A 227 7.56 -3.16 17.44
N ARG A 228 6.60 -3.79 16.76
CA ARG A 228 6.73 -4.15 15.34
C ARG A 228 5.53 -3.63 14.55
N PRO A 229 5.75 -3.20 13.29
CA PRO A 229 4.67 -2.75 12.44
C PRO A 229 3.89 -3.92 11.85
N LEU A 230 2.62 -3.67 11.53
CA LEU A 230 1.76 -4.60 10.82
C LEU A 230 0.98 -3.85 9.74
N MET A 231 1.03 -4.32 8.50
CA MET A 231 0.39 -3.68 7.35
C MET A 231 -1.07 -4.12 7.15
N TYR A 232 -1.95 -3.22 6.70
CA TYR A 232 -3.34 -3.55 6.36
C TYR A 232 -4.00 -2.48 5.45
N ASP A 233 -5.17 -2.82 4.90
CA ASP A 233 -5.99 -2.01 3.98
C ASP A 233 -5.28 -1.72 2.64
N PHE A 234 -5.44 -2.61 1.67
CA PHE A 234 -4.73 -2.54 0.38
C PHE A 234 -5.67 -2.36 -0.81
N ASP A 235 -6.94 -2.00 -0.55
CA ASP A 235 -8.01 -1.93 -1.55
C ASP A 235 -7.77 -0.92 -2.69
N VAL A 236 -6.84 0.02 -2.48
CA VAL A 236 -6.41 1.03 -3.46
C VAL A 236 -4.93 0.91 -3.84
N SER A 237 -4.25 -0.16 -3.42
CA SER A 237 -2.86 -0.41 -3.81
C SER A 237 -2.74 -0.68 -5.32
N GLY A 238 -1.56 -0.42 -5.89
CA GLY A 238 -1.28 -0.67 -7.30
C GLY A 238 -1.59 -2.09 -7.76
N MET A 239 -1.24 -3.10 -6.96
CA MET A 239 -1.58 -4.50 -7.24
C MET A 239 -3.10 -4.80 -7.30
N VAL A 240 -3.93 -3.99 -6.65
CA VAL A 240 -5.40 -4.17 -6.63
C VAL A 240 -6.06 -3.30 -7.70
N ALA A 241 -5.76 -2.01 -7.70
CA ALA A 241 -6.45 -0.99 -8.49
C ALA A 241 -5.68 -0.52 -9.75
N GLY A 242 -4.43 -0.96 -9.94
CA GLY A 242 -3.61 -0.67 -11.12
C GLY A 242 -2.55 0.40 -10.92
N HIS A 243 -2.93 1.57 -10.38
CA HIS A 243 -2.02 2.63 -9.95
C HIS A 243 -2.79 3.62 -9.08
N HIS A 244 -2.08 4.39 -8.26
CA HIS A 244 -2.74 5.35 -7.39
C HIS A 244 -3.17 6.61 -8.15
N ARG A 245 -4.35 7.19 -7.86
CA ARG A 245 -4.85 8.36 -8.62
C ARG A 245 -3.96 9.60 -8.57
N TRP A 246 -3.16 9.74 -7.51
CA TRP A 246 -2.20 10.85 -7.35
C TRP A 246 -0.93 10.66 -8.18
N PHE A 247 -0.85 9.58 -8.97
CA PHE A 247 0.32 9.28 -9.78
C PHE A 247 0.75 10.48 -10.64
N GLY A 248 -0.16 11.07 -11.42
CA GLY A 248 0.14 12.26 -12.24
C GLY A 248 0.38 13.54 -11.44
N ASP A 249 -0.04 13.59 -10.18
CA ASP A 249 0.23 14.70 -9.28
C ASP A 249 1.65 14.64 -8.71
N ILE A 250 2.28 13.47 -8.68
CA ILE A 250 3.56 13.22 -8.02
C ILE A 250 4.66 12.92 -9.03
N PHE A 251 4.39 12.04 -10.00
CA PHE A 251 5.40 11.48 -10.90
C PHE A 251 5.47 12.18 -12.25
N ASN A 252 6.65 12.09 -12.86
CA ASN A 252 6.88 12.46 -14.24
C ASN A 252 7.23 11.22 -15.05
N ASP A 253 6.34 10.83 -15.95
CA ASP A 253 6.53 9.66 -16.82
C ASP A 253 7.79 9.76 -17.68
N ALA A 254 8.24 10.98 -17.97
CA ALA A 254 9.46 11.19 -18.73
C ALA A 254 10.74 10.86 -17.94
N PHE A 255 10.69 10.64 -16.61
CA PHE A 255 11.86 10.29 -15.80
C PHE A 255 12.49 8.98 -16.25
N LEU A 256 11.65 7.98 -16.56
CA LEU A 256 12.06 6.74 -17.22
C LEU A 256 11.20 6.60 -18.48
N PRO A 257 11.65 7.13 -19.62
CA PRO A 257 10.92 6.96 -20.88
C PRO A 257 10.69 5.47 -21.13
N SER A 258 9.47 5.07 -21.50
CA SER A 258 8.99 3.68 -21.63
C SER A 258 8.73 2.89 -20.34
N ALA A 259 8.87 3.50 -19.17
CA ALA A 259 8.43 2.89 -17.92
C ALA A 259 6.90 2.93 -17.80
N SER A 260 6.33 1.86 -17.27
CA SER A 260 4.94 1.85 -16.86
C SER A 260 4.73 2.62 -15.55
N PRO A 261 3.49 3.01 -15.22
CA PRO A 261 3.17 3.61 -13.93
C PRO A 261 3.64 2.77 -12.74
N ALA A 262 3.44 1.46 -12.78
CA ALA A 262 3.94 0.52 -11.77
C ALA A 262 5.45 0.65 -11.57
N ARG A 263 6.21 0.78 -12.66
CA ARG A 263 7.67 0.94 -12.60
C ARG A 263 8.10 2.20 -11.86
N LEU A 264 7.47 3.33 -12.15
CA LEU A 264 7.78 4.60 -11.49
C LEU A 264 7.36 4.60 -10.02
N GLU A 265 6.19 4.04 -9.71
CA GLU A 265 5.70 3.91 -8.33
C GLU A 265 6.66 3.11 -7.46
N VAL A 266 7.02 1.90 -7.88
CA VAL A 266 7.90 1.01 -7.11
C VAL A 266 9.29 1.63 -6.97
N ILE A 267 9.89 2.11 -8.06
CA ILE A 267 11.23 2.71 -8.01
C ILE A 267 11.20 3.93 -7.09
N SER A 268 10.23 4.83 -7.22
CA SER A 268 10.16 5.99 -6.33
C SER A 268 10.11 5.60 -4.86
N GLN A 269 9.33 4.57 -4.51
CA GLN A 269 9.20 4.14 -3.12
C GLN A 269 10.50 3.51 -2.61
N LEU A 270 11.13 2.63 -3.39
CA LEU A 270 12.44 2.05 -3.04
C LEU A 270 13.53 3.11 -2.90
N GLN A 271 13.54 4.11 -3.79
CA GLN A 271 14.50 5.21 -3.72
C GLN A 271 14.26 6.11 -2.51
N ARG A 272 13.00 6.35 -2.12
CA ARG A 272 12.68 6.97 -0.82
C ARG A 272 13.21 6.12 0.33
N THR A 273 13.08 4.79 0.28
CA THR A 273 13.61 3.91 1.32
C THR A 273 15.13 4.05 1.49
N ARG A 274 15.89 4.28 0.41
CA ARG A 274 17.34 4.55 0.50
C ARG A 274 17.67 5.75 1.38
N THR A 275 16.80 6.77 1.44
CA THR A 275 17.05 7.96 2.26
C THR A 275 16.74 7.76 3.74
N LEU A 276 16.18 6.60 4.11
CA LEU A 276 15.71 6.32 5.46
C LEU A 276 16.62 5.34 6.22
N PHE A 277 17.39 4.52 5.50
CA PHE A 277 18.14 3.40 6.08
C PHE A 277 19.57 3.34 5.54
N GLY A 278 20.48 2.81 6.37
CA GLY A 278 21.85 2.53 5.95
C GLY A 278 21.95 1.32 5.03
N ARG A 279 23.04 1.25 4.27
CA ARG A 279 23.32 0.18 3.30
C ARG A 279 23.16 -1.23 3.86
N ALA A 280 23.63 -1.49 5.08
CA ALA A 280 23.55 -2.82 5.70
C ALA A 280 22.11 -3.32 5.91
N ASP A 281 21.19 -2.43 6.30
CA ASP A 281 19.77 -2.77 6.46
C ASP A 281 19.11 -2.97 5.10
N LEU A 282 19.36 -2.08 4.15
CA LEU A 282 18.85 -2.17 2.78
C LEU A 282 19.26 -3.49 2.11
N ASP A 283 20.54 -3.85 2.16
CA ASP A 283 21.04 -5.07 1.54
C ASP A 283 20.50 -6.33 2.22
N ARG A 284 20.29 -6.28 3.53
CA ARG A 284 19.63 -7.38 4.26
C ARG A 284 18.19 -7.56 3.80
N THR A 285 17.42 -6.46 3.71
CA THR A 285 16.03 -6.51 3.24
C THR A 285 15.94 -6.94 1.78
N ARG A 286 16.81 -6.45 0.90
CA ARG A 286 16.88 -6.89 -0.51
C ARG A 286 17.11 -8.40 -0.62
N ARG A 287 18.05 -8.96 0.16
CA ARG A 287 18.29 -10.40 0.21
C ARG A 287 17.06 -11.18 0.67
N HIS A 288 16.40 -10.73 1.73
CA HIS A 288 15.16 -11.33 2.24
C HIS A 288 14.10 -11.49 1.14
N PHE A 289 13.77 -10.39 0.44
CA PHE A 289 12.78 -10.44 -0.63
C PHE A 289 13.27 -11.26 -1.84
N THR A 290 14.52 -11.09 -2.26
CA THR A 290 15.07 -11.81 -3.43
C THR A 290 15.04 -13.33 -3.24
N GLN A 291 15.27 -13.82 -2.01
CA GLN A 291 15.17 -15.25 -1.68
C GLN A 291 13.75 -15.80 -1.86
N LYS A 292 12.72 -14.95 -1.78
CA LYS A 292 11.30 -15.30 -1.93
C LYS A 292 10.75 -15.05 -3.34
N LYS A 293 11.60 -14.60 -4.28
CA LYS A 293 11.19 -14.26 -5.65
C LYS A 293 10.43 -15.39 -6.34
N ALA A 294 11.01 -16.59 -6.36
CA ALA A 294 10.40 -17.74 -7.03
C ALA A 294 9.05 -18.13 -6.40
N ASP A 295 8.96 -18.09 -5.07
CA ASP A 295 7.73 -18.38 -4.34
C ASP A 295 6.63 -17.35 -4.65
N ALA A 296 6.97 -16.07 -4.83
CA ALA A 296 6.03 -15.02 -5.22
C ALA A 296 5.41 -15.25 -6.60
N TYR A 297 6.22 -15.61 -7.60
CA TYR A 297 5.71 -15.90 -8.95
C TYR A 297 4.88 -17.17 -8.98
N ARG A 298 5.32 -18.24 -8.31
CA ARG A 298 4.54 -19.48 -8.22
C ARG A 298 3.18 -19.22 -7.56
N LEU A 299 3.15 -18.44 -6.49
CA LEU A 299 1.89 -18.05 -5.84
C LEU A 299 0.96 -17.29 -6.81
N LEU A 300 1.50 -16.38 -7.62
CA LEU A 300 0.73 -15.69 -8.66
C LEU A 300 0.21 -16.65 -9.73
N ASP A 301 1.05 -17.58 -10.19
CA ASP A 301 0.70 -18.57 -11.22
C ASP A 301 -0.43 -19.50 -10.75
N GLU A 302 -0.38 -19.94 -9.49
CA GLU A 302 -1.38 -20.81 -8.86
C GLU A 302 -2.66 -20.08 -8.43
N SER A 303 -2.69 -18.74 -8.49
CA SER A 303 -3.84 -17.95 -8.04
C SER A 303 -5.05 -18.06 -8.97
N ASP A 304 -6.25 -17.84 -8.42
CA ASP A 304 -7.51 -17.72 -9.16
C ASP A 304 -7.91 -16.25 -9.37
N LEU A 305 -6.92 -15.44 -9.77
CA LEU A 305 -7.13 -14.04 -10.12
C LEU A 305 -7.62 -13.88 -11.55
N ASP A 306 -8.36 -12.81 -11.80
CA ASP A 306 -8.72 -12.40 -13.15
C ASP A 306 -7.47 -12.05 -14.00
N SER A 307 -7.59 -12.15 -15.32
CA SER A 307 -6.43 -12.00 -16.23
C SER A 307 -5.78 -10.62 -16.13
N ALA A 308 -6.57 -9.55 -16.03
CA ALA A 308 -6.07 -8.19 -15.90
C ALA A 308 -5.33 -8.02 -14.56
N GLY A 309 -5.92 -8.48 -13.46
CA GLY A 309 -5.32 -8.44 -12.13
C GLY A 309 -4.01 -9.22 -12.06
N ARG A 310 -3.95 -10.41 -12.66
CA ARG A 310 -2.71 -11.20 -12.77
C ARG A 310 -1.64 -10.45 -13.55
N GLY A 311 -1.99 -9.80 -14.67
CA GLY A 311 -1.09 -8.97 -15.45
C GLY A 311 -0.52 -7.80 -14.65
N THR A 312 -1.40 -7.04 -13.99
CA THR A 312 -1.01 -5.92 -13.12
C THR A 312 -0.10 -6.38 -11.98
N ILE A 313 -0.47 -7.42 -11.24
CA ILE A 313 0.34 -7.92 -10.12
C ILE A 313 1.70 -8.41 -10.61
N LYS A 314 1.73 -9.12 -11.74
CA LYS A 314 2.99 -9.56 -12.35
C LYS A 314 3.90 -8.37 -12.66
N GLU A 315 3.35 -7.30 -13.22
CA GLU A 315 4.10 -6.10 -13.56
C GLU A 315 4.74 -5.42 -12.33
N TYR A 316 4.01 -5.34 -11.21
CA TYR A 316 4.55 -4.86 -9.94
C TYR A 316 5.66 -5.77 -9.40
N LEU A 317 5.47 -7.10 -9.46
CA LEU A 317 6.50 -8.07 -9.06
C LEU A 317 7.76 -7.98 -9.95
N ASP A 318 7.59 -7.92 -11.27
CA ASP A 318 8.67 -7.82 -12.25
C ASP A 318 9.50 -6.58 -11.94
N THR A 319 8.83 -5.44 -11.84
CA THR A 319 9.44 -4.16 -11.50
C THR A 319 10.20 -4.22 -10.17
N PHE A 320 9.57 -4.71 -9.10
CA PHE A 320 10.17 -4.74 -7.78
C PHE A 320 11.42 -5.61 -7.75
N PHE A 321 11.32 -6.84 -8.27
CA PHE A 321 12.44 -7.78 -8.26
C PHE A 321 13.57 -7.38 -9.21
N GLU A 322 13.28 -6.69 -10.32
CA GLU A 322 14.31 -6.06 -11.14
C GLU A 322 15.03 -4.94 -10.38
N ALA A 323 14.27 -4.06 -9.72
CA ALA A 323 14.81 -2.90 -9.02
C ALA A 323 15.69 -3.27 -7.82
N ILE A 324 15.40 -4.38 -7.12
CA ILE A 324 16.20 -4.83 -5.97
C ILE A 324 17.27 -5.85 -6.32
N GLY A 325 17.22 -6.44 -7.52
CA GLY A 325 17.96 -7.65 -7.89
C GLY A 325 19.47 -7.47 -8.08
N SER A 326 19.95 -6.24 -8.28
CA SER A 326 21.39 -5.93 -8.37
C SER A 326 21.71 -4.58 -7.77
N ASP A 327 22.97 -4.37 -7.38
CA ASP A 327 23.41 -3.10 -6.83
C ASP A 327 23.28 -1.97 -7.85
N ASP A 328 23.55 -2.24 -9.12
CA ASP A 328 23.40 -1.25 -10.19
C ASP A 328 21.95 -0.82 -10.40
N ALA A 329 21.00 -1.75 -10.24
CA ALA A 329 19.58 -1.46 -10.34
C ALA A 329 19.05 -0.70 -9.12
N PHE A 330 19.49 -1.09 -7.90
CA PHE A 330 18.99 -0.53 -6.66
C PHE A 330 19.67 0.80 -6.28
N TYR A 331 21.00 0.82 -6.29
CA TYR A 331 21.82 1.99 -5.98
C TYR A 331 22.04 2.86 -7.22
N ARG A 332 20.92 3.36 -7.75
CA ARG A 332 20.89 4.31 -8.87
C ARG A 332 21.65 5.60 -8.53
N PRO A 333 22.16 6.34 -9.53
CA PRO A 333 22.72 7.67 -9.32
C PRO A 333 21.69 8.59 -8.66
N VAL A 334 22.14 9.31 -7.63
CA VAL A 334 21.35 10.31 -6.91
C VAL A 334 22.18 11.57 -6.73
N VAL A 335 21.52 12.68 -6.42
CA VAL A 335 22.18 13.86 -5.88
C VAL A 335 22.73 13.53 -4.48
N THR A 336 24.01 13.78 -4.23
CA THR A 336 24.66 13.58 -2.91
C THR A 336 25.23 14.87 -2.32
N ALA A 337 25.46 15.90 -3.14
CA ALA A 337 25.98 17.17 -2.65
C ALA A 337 24.91 17.96 -1.86
N PRO A 338 25.24 18.49 -0.65
CA PRO A 338 24.25 19.10 0.26
C PRO A 338 23.65 20.42 -0.22
N ASN A 339 24.25 21.06 -1.24
CA ASN A 339 23.79 22.33 -1.81
C ASN A 339 23.66 22.27 -3.33
N ALA A 340 23.34 21.10 -3.88
CA ALA A 340 23.17 20.95 -5.33
C ALA A 340 22.05 21.85 -5.83
N VAL A 341 22.33 22.64 -6.87
CA VAL A 341 21.38 23.56 -7.49
C VAL A 341 20.99 23.05 -8.87
N ALA A 342 19.70 23.09 -9.18
CA ALA A 342 19.21 22.86 -10.53
C ALA A 342 19.22 24.18 -11.32
N TYR A 343 19.69 24.13 -12.55
CA TYR A 343 19.74 25.28 -13.46
C TYR A 343 18.95 25.04 -14.73
N ALA A 344 18.43 26.10 -15.33
CA ALA A 344 17.72 26.05 -16.60
C ALA A 344 18.67 25.74 -17.77
N ASP A 345 19.96 26.10 -17.64
CA ASP A 345 21.00 25.89 -18.64
C ASP A 345 22.38 25.61 -17.99
N ALA A 346 23.35 25.21 -18.81
CA ALA A 346 24.70 24.85 -18.37
C ALA A 346 25.57 26.05 -17.91
N SER A 347 25.12 27.30 -18.10
CA SER A 347 25.88 28.50 -17.71
C SER A 347 25.79 28.84 -16.22
N ARG A 348 24.95 28.12 -15.46
CA ARG A 348 24.68 28.33 -14.02
C ARG A 348 24.07 29.69 -13.67
N ARG A 349 23.54 30.43 -14.64
CA ARG A 349 22.99 31.78 -14.42
C ARG A 349 21.59 31.79 -13.83
N SER A 350 20.77 30.80 -14.16
CA SER A 350 19.35 30.78 -13.80
C SER A 350 18.99 29.49 -13.08
N ALA A 351 18.84 29.57 -11.75
CA ALA A 351 18.40 28.45 -10.93
C ALA A 351 16.90 28.15 -11.17
N VAL A 352 16.54 26.88 -11.21
CA VAL A 352 15.15 26.42 -11.28
C VAL A 352 14.56 26.37 -9.89
N CYS A 353 13.42 27.04 -9.69
CA CYS A 353 12.70 27.10 -8.42
C CYS A 353 13.58 27.47 -7.20
N PRO A 354 14.33 28.60 -7.24
CA PRO A 354 15.29 28.96 -6.19
C PRO A 354 14.66 29.11 -4.80
N ALA A 355 13.37 29.49 -4.73
CA ALA A 355 12.61 29.58 -3.49
C ALA A 355 12.38 28.23 -2.78
N ARG A 356 12.71 27.10 -3.42
CA ARG A 356 12.57 25.74 -2.87
C ARG A 356 13.88 25.19 -2.27
N GLY A 357 14.96 25.96 -2.31
CA GLY A 357 16.26 25.54 -1.80
C GLY A 357 16.95 24.53 -2.71
N PRO A 358 18.04 23.91 -2.23
CA PRO A 358 18.82 22.96 -3.01
C PRO A 358 18.04 21.66 -3.28
N ILE A 359 18.51 20.90 -4.26
CA ILE A 359 18.04 19.54 -4.50
C ILE A 359 18.39 18.68 -3.28
N PRO A 360 17.42 17.98 -2.65
CA PRO A 360 17.70 17.12 -1.52
C PRO A 360 18.66 15.98 -1.88
N ALA A 361 19.59 15.65 -0.96
CA ALA A 361 20.42 14.46 -1.09
C ALA A 361 19.55 13.19 -1.11
N GLY A 362 19.92 12.22 -1.95
CA GLY A 362 19.15 11.02 -2.23
C GLY A 362 18.13 11.16 -3.36
N THR A 363 17.98 12.36 -3.96
CA THR A 363 17.08 12.56 -5.12
C THR A 363 17.61 11.80 -6.35
N PRO A 364 16.89 10.80 -6.90
CA PRO A 364 17.36 10.05 -8.06
C PRO A 364 17.39 10.88 -9.34
N VAL A 365 18.40 10.62 -10.17
CA VAL A 365 18.57 11.24 -11.48
C VAL A 365 18.43 10.21 -12.60
N SER A 366 17.96 10.64 -13.77
CA SER A 366 18.01 9.85 -14.99
C SER A 366 19.46 9.71 -15.48
N ASP A 367 19.68 8.90 -16.51
CA ASP A 367 20.91 9.02 -17.29
C ASP A 367 21.01 10.44 -17.89
N PRO A 368 22.24 10.98 -18.05
CA PRO A 368 22.43 12.30 -18.65
C PRO A 368 21.85 12.36 -20.07
N VAL A 369 20.97 13.33 -20.30
CA VAL A 369 20.43 13.66 -21.63
C VAL A 369 21.46 14.42 -22.45
N GLN A 370 22.20 15.33 -21.80
CA GLN A 370 23.26 16.15 -22.40
C GLN A 370 24.37 16.38 -21.37
N THR A 371 25.56 16.75 -21.83
CA THR A 371 26.71 17.15 -21.00
C THR A 371 27.35 18.40 -21.60
N SER A 372 27.79 19.33 -20.75
CA SER A 372 28.49 20.55 -21.14
C SER A 372 29.49 20.92 -20.07
N GLY A 373 30.78 20.65 -20.32
CA GLY A 373 31.83 20.81 -19.31
C GLY A 373 31.53 19.97 -18.06
N ASP A 374 31.51 20.61 -16.91
CA ASP A 374 31.22 19.98 -15.61
C ASP A 374 29.72 19.85 -15.30
N MET A 375 28.84 20.23 -16.23
CA MET A 375 27.38 20.17 -16.06
C MET A 375 26.79 19.00 -16.84
N ILE A 376 25.78 18.35 -16.24
CA ILE A 376 24.96 17.33 -16.89
C ILE A 376 23.50 17.78 -16.88
N GLN A 377 22.79 17.50 -17.97
CA GLN A 377 21.35 17.68 -18.05
C GLN A 377 20.65 16.36 -17.70
N VAL A 378 19.82 16.35 -16.67
CA VAL A 378 19.15 15.14 -16.16
C VAL A 378 17.68 15.43 -15.85
N ARG A 379 16.89 14.37 -15.70
CA ARG A 379 15.56 14.45 -15.08
C ARG A 379 15.68 14.02 -13.62
N LEU A 380 14.92 14.66 -12.74
CA LEU A 380 14.85 14.30 -11.32
C LEU A 380 13.60 13.47 -11.05
N LEU A 381 13.73 12.41 -10.25
CA LEU A 381 12.59 11.71 -9.67
C LEU A 381 12.33 12.31 -8.29
N ASP A 382 11.16 12.91 -8.10
CA ASP A 382 10.77 13.50 -6.82
C ASP A 382 10.33 12.43 -5.81
N ALA A 383 11.21 11.48 -5.49
CA ALA A 383 10.92 10.40 -4.56
C ALA A 383 10.68 10.91 -3.12
N LEU A 384 11.17 12.11 -2.80
CA LEU A 384 11.06 12.75 -1.50
C LEU A 384 9.85 13.69 -1.38
N TRP A 385 9.10 13.91 -2.47
CA TRP A 385 7.93 14.81 -2.55
C TRP A 385 8.26 16.27 -2.19
N HIS A 386 9.46 16.72 -2.56
CA HIS A 386 9.91 18.08 -2.32
C HIS A 386 9.28 19.10 -3.29
N TRP A 387 8.84 18.63 -4.46
CA TRP A 387 8.24 19.43 -5.54
C TRP A 387 6.84 18.97 -5.95
N ALA A 388 6.28 18.02 -5.19
CA ALA A 388 4.91 17.53 -5.32
C ALA A 388 3.91 18.41 -4.54
N PRO A 389 2.61 18.37 -4.86
CA PRO A 389 1.59 19.12 -4.12
C PRO A 389 1.68 18.92 -2.61
N PRO A 390 1.51 19.98 -1.81
CA PRO A 390 1.15 21.34 -2.21
C PRO A 390 2.34 22.18 -2.73
N VAL A 391 3.57 21.71 -2.55
CA VAL A 391 4.81 22.41 -2.90
C VAL A 391 5.12 22.21 -4.40
N LYS A 392 4.39 22.90 -5.28
CA LYS A 392 4.53 22.70 -6.73
C LYS A 392 5.78 23.40 -7.29
N CYS A 393 6.64 22.64 -7.98
CA CYS A 393 7.60 23.16 -8.96
C CYS A 393 7.50 22.34 -10.25
N PRO A 394 6.71 22.78 -11.25
CA PRO A 394 6.52 22.04 -12.49
C PRO A 394 7.80 21.86 -13.30
N ASP A 395 8.66 22.88 -13.35
CA ASP A 395 9.89 22.85 -14.14
C ASP A 395 10.83 21.75 -13.64
N MET A 396 11.10 21.70 -12.32
CA MET A 396 11.94 20.66 -11.73
C MET A 396 11.42 19.24 -12.01
N ARG A 397 10.10 19.08 -12.08
CA ARG A 397 9.49 17.77 -12.28
C ARG A 397 9.39 17.38 -13.74
N LYS A 398 8.98 18.29 -14.62
CA LYS A 398 8.56 17.97 -15.99
C LYS A 398 9.68 18.16 -17.02
N THR A 399 10.58 19.11 -16.80
CA THR A 399 11.66 19.43 -17.74
C THR A 399 13.01 18.89 -17.25
N PRO A 400 13.93 18.48 -18.14
CA PRO A 400 15.30 18.21 -17.76
C PRO A 400 15.97 19.48 -17.22
N VAL A 401 16.75 19.33 -16.16
CA VAL A 401 17.49 20.42 -15.50
C VAL A 401 18.98 20.16 -15.56
N TRP A 402 19.78 21.22 -15.53
CA TRP A 402 21.24 21.14 -15.47
C TRP A 402 21.72 21.14 -14.03
N ILE A 403 22.59 20.21 -13.67
CA ILE A 403 23.25 20.12 -12.36
C ILE A 403 24.74 19.84 -12.53
N ASP A 404 25.53 20.18 -11.51
CA ASP A 404 26.95 19.83 -11.48
C ASP A 404 27.12 18.31 -11.49
N LYS A 405 27.96 17.80 -12.40
CA LYS A 405 28.28 16.37 -12.52
C LYS A 405 28.82 15.81 -11.21
N ALA A 406 29.64 16.59 -10.50
CA ALA A 406 30.22 16.22 -9.22
C ALA A 406 29.18 16.13 -8.08
N ALA A 407 27.97 16.66 -8.27
CA ALA A 407 26.89 16.56 -7.29
C ALA A 407 26.16 15.20 -7.33
N VAL A 408 26.45 14.35 -8.32
CA VAL A 408 25.78 13.07 -8.54
C VAL A 408 26.73 11.90 -8.28
N SER A 409 26.25 10.91 -7.50
CA SER A 409 27.00 9.68 -7.24
C SER A 409 26.07 8.48 -7.05
N ARG A 410 26.63 7.28 -7.21
CA ARG A 410 26.01 6.01 -6.78
C ARG A 410 26.36 5.66 -5.32
N ASP A 411 27.36 6.35 -4.75
CA ASP A 411 27.79 6.18 -3.37
C ASP A 411 26.82 6.89 -2.41
N TYR A 412 25.66 6.26 -2.25
CA TYR A 412 24.55 6.67 -1.39
C TYR A 412 23.65 5.44 -1.15
N PRO A 413 23.06 5.23 0.03
CA PRO A 413 23.12 6.10 1.21
C PRO A 413 24.42 5.98 2.00
#